data_AF-A0AAD4X4I5-F1
#
_entry.id   AF-A0AAD4X4I5-F1
#
_cell.length_a   1.000
_cell.length_b   1.000
_cell.length_c   1.000
_cell.angle_alpha   90.00
_cell.angle_beta   90.00
_cell.angle_gamma   90.00
#
_symmetry.space_group_name_H-M   'P 1'
#
loop_
_entity.id
_entity.type
_entity.pdbx_description
1 polymer ?
#
loop_
_entity_poly.entity_id
_entity_poly.type
_entity_poly.pdbx_seq_one_letter_code
_entity_poly.pdbx_strand_id
1 'polypeptide(L)' 'VELSPTWHQKNLVQYCKEKGIHVTAYSALGAKGTSWGNNRVVESDVLGEIAKARGKTTAH' A
#
# COMPACT_ATOMS: atom_id res chain seq x y z
N VAL A 1 -9.56 3.49 -4.97
CA VAL A 1 -9.79 3.41 -3.51
C VAL A 1 -8.45 3.47 -2.79
N GLU A 2 -8.38 4.03 -1.58
CA GLU A 2 -7.10 4.06 -0.83
C GLU A 2 -6.69 2.63 -0.45
N LEU A 3 -5.55 2.18 -0.94
CA LEU A 3 -5.06 0.83 -0.71
C LEU A 3 -3.56 0.89 -0.52
N SER A 4 -3.09 0.56 0.68
CA SER A 4 -1.68 0.57 1.03
C SER A 4 -1.34 -0.65 1.92
N PRO A 5 -0.06 -0.98 2.12
CA PRO A 5 0.35 -2.03 3.06
C PRO A 5 -0.18 -1.86 4.50
N THR A 6 -0.51 -0.63 4.92
CA THR A 6 -1.14 -0.38 6.22
C THR A 6 -2.68 -0.37 6.14
N TRP A 7 -3.24 -0.27 4.93
CA TRP A 7 -4.67 -0.20 4.69
C TRP A 7 -5.09 -1.09 3.51
N HIS A 8 -5.07 -2.41 3.75
CA HIS A 8 -5.23 -3.43 2.70
C HIS A 8 -6.66 -3.63 2.17
N GLN A 9 -7.68 -2.97 2.75
CA GLN A 9 -9.12 -3.09 2.43
C GLN A 9 -9.56 -4.48 1.91
N LYS A 10 -9.19 -5.55 2.63
CA LYS A 10 -9.30 -6.95 2.15
C LYS A 10 -10.71 -7.33 1.70
N ASN A 11 -11.73 -6.93 2.46
CA ASN A 11 -13.12 -7.23 2.15
C ASN A 11 -13.60 -6.54 0.87
N LEU A 12 -13.18 -5.28 0.64
CA LEU A 12 -13.55 -4.53 -0.55
C LEU A 12 -12.89 -5.10 -1.80
N VAL A 13 -11.59 -5.42 -1.71
CA VAL A 13 -10.86 -6.04 -2.82
C VAL A 13 -11.47 -7.39 -3.17
N GLN A 14 -11.83 -8.21 -2.18
CA GLN A 14 -12.46 -9.50 -2.40
C GLN A 14 -13.86 -9.35 -3.03
N TYR A 15 -14.69 -8.45 -2.51
CA TYR A 15 -16.00 -8.15 -3.09
C TYR A 15 -15.90 -7.71 -4.55
N CYS A 16 -15.01 -6.76 -4.85
CA CYS A 16 -14.80 -6.30 -6.22
C CYS A 16 -14.28 -7.43 -7.13
N LYS A 17 -13.37 -8.28 -6.63
CA LYS A 17 -12.86 -9.44 -7.36
C LYS A 17 -13.96 -10.44 -7.71
N GLU A 18 -14.83 -10.77 -6.75
CA GLU A 18 -15.97 -11.67 -6.97
C GLU A 18 -16.98 -11.11 -7.98
N LYS A 19 -17.08 -9.78 -8.09
CA LYS A 19 -17.96 -9.07 -9.03
C LYS A 19 -17.30 -8.73 -10.36
N GLY A 20 -16.04 -9.08 -10.58
CA GLY A 20 -15.28 -8.71 -11.78
C GLY A 20 -14.99 -7.21 -11.91
N ILE A 21 -15.07 -6.46 -10.81
CA ILE A 21 -14.83 -5.01 -10.76
C ILE A 21 -13.33 -4.76 -10.55
N HIS A 22 -12.72 -3.99 -11.45
CA HIS A 22 -11.33 -3.59 -11.32
C HIS A 22 -11.15 -2.56 -10.19
N VAL A 23 -10.20 -2.82 -9.29
CA VAL A 23 -9.87 -1.93 -8.19
C VAL A 23 -8.53 -1.25 -8.47
N THR A 24 -8.56 0.07 -8.61
CA THR A 24 -7.34 0.89 -8.71
C THR A 24 -6.99 1.46 -7.35
N ALA A 25 -5.76 1.20 -6.90
CA ALA A 25 -5.22 1.71 -5.64
C ALA A 25 -4.81 3.18 -5.78
N TYR A 26 -5.35 4.03 -4.90
CA TYR A 26 -4.92 5.41 -4.70
C TYR A 26 -4.06 5.48 -3.43
N SER A 27 -3.06 6.37 -3.39
CA SER A 27 -2.12 6.49 -2.27
C SER A 27 -1.47 5.17 -1.84
N ALA A 28 -0.95 4.40 -2.81
CA ALA A 28 -0.37 3.07 -2.58
C ALA A 28 0.80 3.05 -1.59
N LEU A 29 1.53 4.16 -1.51
CA LEU A 29 2.64 4.38 -0.58
C LEU A 29 2.23 5.16 0.67
N GLY A 30 0.93 5.18 0.98
CA GLY A 30 0.33 6.07 1.96
C GLY A 30 0.34 7.52 1.48
N ALA A 31 0.17 8.44 2.43
CA ALA A 31 0.05 9.87 2.19
C ALA A 31 1.42 10.58 2.30
N LYS A 32 2.48 9.96 1.75
CA LYS A 32 3.86 10.45 1.85
C LYS A 32 3.99 11.86 1.27
N GLY A 33 4.46 12.80 2.10
CA GLY A 33 4.70 14.20 1.69
C GLY A 33 3.47 15.12 1.75
N THR A 34 2.34 14.67 2.29
CA THR A 34 1.16 15.52 2.53
C THR A 34 1.10 15.99 3.98
N SER A 35 0.62 17.22 4.23
CA SER A 35 0.55 17.86 5.56
C SER A 35 -0.31 17.10 6.57
N TRP A 36 -1.24 16.28 6.07
CA TRP A 36 -2.20 15.48 6.85
C TRP A 36 -1.86 13.97 6.83
N GLY A 37 -0.81 13.58 6.14
CA GLY A 37 -0.42 12.19 5.92
C GLY A 37 0.72 11.73 6.81
N ASN A 38 0.86 10.42 6.98
CA ASN A 38 2.03 9.83 7.63
C ASN A 38 2.83 8.98 6.62
N ASN A 39 4.14 8.88 6.84
CA ASN A 39 5.06 8.10 6.01
C ASN A 39 5.17 6.63 6.42
N ARG A 40 4.26 6.14 7.29
CA ARG A 40 4.39 4.83 7.96
C ARG A 40 4.52 3.65 7.01
N VAL A 41 4.00 3.78 5.78
CA VAL A 41 4.13 2.77 4.73
C VAL A 41 5.55 2.71 4.18
N VAL A 42 6.20 3.86 3.94
CA VAL A 42 7.53 3.91 3.33
C VAL A 42 8.65 3.72 4.37
N GLU A 43 8.41 4.17 5.60
CA GLU A 43 9.34 4.06 6.73
C GLU A 43 9.12 2.77 7.55
N SER A 44 8.31 1.82 7.07
CA SER A 44 8.11 0.55 7.75
C SER A 44 9.40 -0.29 7.70
N ASP A 45 9.93 -0.64 8.88
CA ASP A 45 11.12 -1.49 9.00
C ASP A 45 10.91 -2.86 8.31
N VAL A 46 9.74 -3.47 8.49
CA VAL A 46 9.39 -4.75 7.86
C VAL A 46 9.40 -4.65 6.34
N LEU A 47 8.81 -3.60 5.77
CA LEU A 47 8.81 -3.40 4.32
C LEU A 47 10.21 -3.02 3.81
N GLY A 48 10.98 -2.30 4.61
CA GLY A 48 12.39 -1.98 4.34
C GLY A 48 13.29 -3.22 4.32
N GLU A 49 13.11 -4.15 5.25
CA GLU A 49 13.83 -5.44 5.27
C GLU A 49 13.48 -6.31 4.07
N ILE A 50 12.19 -6.41 3.72
CA ILE A 50 11.74 -7.14 2.53
C ILE A 50 12.33 -6.52 1.26
N ALA A 51 12.32 -5.19 1.16
CA ALA A 51 12.88 -4.47 0.02
C ALA A 51 14.39 -4.72 -0.09
N LYS A 52 15.14 -4.61 1.01
CA LYS A 52 16.58 -4.93 1.07
C LYS A 52 16.87 -6.36 0.65
N ALA A 53 16.12 -7.34 1.16
CA ALA A 53 16.27 -8.75 0.81
C ALA A 53 16.01 -9.01 -0.68
N ARG A 54 15.19 -8.18 -1.33
CA ARG A 54 14.86 -8.24 -2.76
C ARG A 54 15.73 -7.33 -3.63
N GLY A 55 16.67 -6.58 -3.05
CA GLY A 55 17.49 -5.59 -3.76
C GLY A 55 16.68 -4.41 -4.33
N LYS A 56 15.53 -4.11 -3.72
CA LYS A 56 14.59 -3.06 -4.16
C LYS A 56 14.43 -1.96 -3.10
N THR A 57 13.66 -0.93 -3.44
CA THR A 57 13.19 0.07 -2.49
C THR A 57 11.80 -0.29 -1.97
N THR A 58 11.39 0.22 -0.81
CA THR A 58 10.07 -0.05 -0.20
C THR A 58 8.88 0.25 -1.13
N ALA A 59 9.11 1.02 -2.20
CA ALA A 59 8.11 1.36 -3.19
C ALA A 59 8.00 0.38 -4.39
N HIS A 60 8.94 -0.56 -4.58
CA HIS A 60 9.08 -1.42 -5.77
C HIS A 60 9.14 -2.93 -5.44
#